data_AF-A0A379VVK4-F1
#
_entry.id   AF-A0A379VVK4-F1
#
_cell.length_a   1.000
_cell.length_b   1.000
_cell.length_c   1.000
_cell.angle_alpha   90.00
_cell.angle_beta   90.00
_cell.angle_gamma   90.00
#
_symmetry.space_group_name_H-M   'P 1'
#
loop_
_entity.id
_entity.type
_entity.pdbx_description
1 polymer ?
#
loop_
_entity_poly.entity_id
_entity_poly.type
_entity_poly.pdbx_seq_one_letter_code
_entity_poly.pdbx_strand_id
1 'polypeptide(L)'
;MLAVSVLLLLIFSKYFYMASISSYYTFYLMQKFGLSIQNAQLHLFAFLFAVAAGTVIGGPVGDKIGRKYVIWGSILGVAPFTLVLPYATLYWTGILTVIIGFILASAFSAILVYAQELLPGRIGMVSGLFFGFAFGMGGLGAAVLGLIADHTSIYLVYKICAFLPLLGILTIFLPDIDIKHDLWRLKVRFNRLYILMPSCFVHLILITFTFRALFAFRSYLFIKHNHFL
;
A
#
# COMPACT_ATOMS: atom_id res chain seq x y z
N MET A 1 19.79 -4.76 3.39
CA MET A 1 19.01 -5.65 4.28
C MET A 1 18.12 -4.88 5.24
N LEU A 2 18.66 -3.88 5.97
CA LEU A 2 17.88 -3.05 6.92
C LEU A 2 16.55 -2.52 6.35
N ALA A 3 16.56 -1.91 5.16
CA ALA A 3 15.35 -1.37 4.54
C ALA A 3 14.28 -2.44 4.25
N VAL A 4 14.66 -3.66 3.84
CA VAL A 4 13.70 -4.75 3.62
C VAL A 4 13.06 -5.18 4.95
N SER A 5 13.87 -5.30 6.02
CA SER A 5 13.36 -5.60 7.36
C SER A 5 12.37 -4.54 7.86
N VAL A 6 12.67 -3.25 7.63
CA VAL A 6 11.75 -2.14 7.94
C VAL A 6 10.44 -2.28 7.17
N LEU A 7 10.49 -2.54 5.86
CA LEU A 7 9.27 -2.72 5.07
C LEU A 7 8.45 -3.93 5.54
N LEU A 8 9.09 -5.03 5.95
CA LEU A 8 8.39 -6.19 6.52
C LEU A 8 7.72 -5.84 7.86
N LEU A 9 8.37 -5.07 8.74
CA LEU A 9 7.75 -4.58 9.99
C LEU A 9 6.54 -3.67 9.71
N LEU A 10 6.63 -2.81 8.69
CA LEU A 10 5.53 -1.97 8.25
C LEU A 10 4.36 -2.80 7.69
N ILE A 11 4.64 -3.86 6.95
CA ILE A 11 3.63 -4.83 6.50
C ILE A 11 3.01 -5.55 7.70
N PHE A 12 3.80 -6.00 8.65
CA PHE A 12 3.31 -6.62 9.89
C PHE A 12 2.28 -5.72 10.58
N SER A 13 2.64 -4.46 10.83
CA SER A 13 1.75 -3.45 11.43
C SER A 13 0.43 -3.35 10.68
N LYS A 14 0.51 -3.17 9.35
CA LYS A 14 -0.67 -3.04 8.50
C LYS A 14 -1.55 -4.28 8.54
N TYR A 15 -0.97 -5.47 8.33
CA TYR A 15 -1.76 -6.69 8.15
C TYR A 15 -2.34 -7.20 9.47
N PHE A 16 -1.68 -6.99 10.61
CA PHE A 16 -2.28 -7.25 11.92
C PHE A 16 -3.48 -6.33 12.17
N TYR A 17 -3.37 -5.02 11.86
CA TYR A 17 -4.50 -4.11 11.99
C TYR A 17 -5.66 -4.51 11.06
N MET A 18 -5.35 -4.81 9.79
CA MET A 18 -6.34 -5.25 8.81
C MET A 18 -7.02 -6.57 9.21
N ALA A 19 -6.28 -7.50 9.83
CA ALA A 19 -6.82 -8.74 10.36
C ALA A 19 -7.78 -8.46 11.54
N SER A 20 -7.40 -7.55 12.46
CA SER A 20 -8.27 -7.15 13.58
C SER A 20 -9.65 -6.70 13.09
N ILE A 21 -9.70 -5.82 12.10
CA ILE A 21 -10.98 -5.32 11.57
C ILE A 21 -11.68 -6.41 10.73
N SER A 22 -10.98 -7.00 9.75
CA SER A 22 -11.60 -7.95 8.82
C SER A 22 -12.19 -9.18 9.51
N SER A 23 -11.57 -9.65 10.59
CA SER A 23 -11.97 -10.87 11.30
C SER A 23 -12.90 -10.59 12.49
N TYR A 24 -12.74 -9.47 13.20
CA TYR A 24 -13.40 -9.28 14.50
C TYR A 24 -14.29 -8.04 14.61
N TYR A 25 -14.43 -7.24 13.55
CA TYR A 25 -15.20 -6.00 13.63
C TYR A 25 -16.68 -6.18 13.94
N THR A 26 -17.30 -7.22 13.38
CA THR A 26 -18.70 -7.55 13.69
C THR A 26 -18.87 -7.80 15.19
N PHE A 27 -18.00 -8.62 15.79
CA PHE A 27 -18.04 -8.93 17.23
C PHE A 27 -17.79 -7.69 18.09
N TYR A 28 -16.84 -6.85 17.71
CA TYR A 28 -16.57 -5.58 18.41
C TYR A 28 -17.79 -4.66 18.42
N LEU A 29 -18.47 -4.49 17.28
CA LEU A 29 -19.65 -3.65 17.16
C LEU A 29 -20.85 -4.21 17.95
N MET A 30 -21.03 -5.53 17.94
CA MET A 30 -22.06 -6.20 18.72
C MET A 30 -21.83 -6.02 20.22
N GLN A 31 -20.61 -6.29 20.71
CA GLN A 31 -20.31 -6.19 22.13
C GLN A 31 -20.31 -4.75 22.66
N LYS A 32 -19.80 -3.79 21.87
CA LYS A 32 -19.66 -2.38 22.29
C LYS A 32 -20.94 -1.58 22.16
N PHE A 33 -21.72 -1.81 21.11
CA PHE A 33 -22.88 -0.98 20.78
C PHE A 33 -24.20 -1.75 20.76
N GLY A 34 -24.20 -3.07 21.02
CA GLY A 34 -25.42 -3.88 20.99
C GLY A 34 -26.03 -4.02 19.60
N LEU A 35 -25.24 -3.85 18.55
CA LEU A 35 -25.72 -3.89 17.17
C LEU A 35 -26.18 -5.30 16.77
N SER A 36 -27.19 -5.36 15.89
CA SER A 36 -27.54 -6.60 15.21
C SER A 36 -26.43 -7.03 14.25
N ILE A 37 -26.34 -8.33 13.96
CA ILE A 37 -25.37 -8.90 13.03
C ILE A 37 -25.46 -8.23 11.65
N GLN A 38 -26.68 -8.00 11.16
CA GLN A 38 -26.94 -7.36 9.86
C GLN A 38 -26.34 -5.95 9.80
N ASN A 39 -26.59 -5.12 10.81
CA ASN A 39 -26.07 -3.76 10.84
C ASN A 39 -24.55 -3.73 10.99
N ALA A 40 -23.99 -4.64 11.80
CA ALA A 40 -22.54 -4.77 11.96
C ALA A 40 -21.85 -5.22 10.65
N GLN A 41 -22.47 -6.12 9.88
CA GLN A 41 -21.97 -6.52 8.56
C GLN A 41 -21.97 -5.38 7.54
N LEU A 42 -22.96 -4.47 7.59
CA LEU A 42 -22.95 -3.29 6.72
C LEU A 42 -21.75 -2.37 7.01
N HIS A 43 -21.31 -2.26 8.26
CA HIS A 43 -20.11 -1.50 8.61
C HIS A 43 -18.84 -2.19 8.08
N LEU A 44 -18.75 -3.52 8.20
CA LEU A 44 -17.64 -4.29 7.64
C LEU A 44 -17.61 -4.20 6.11
N PHE A 45 -18.76 -4.23 5.45
CA PHE A 45 -18.87 -4.03 4.01
C PHE A 45 -18.35 -2.64 3.61
N ALA A 46 -18.77 -1.58 4.30
CA ALA A 46 -18.28 -0.23 4.04
C ALA A 46 -16.75 -0.12 4.22
N PHE A 47 -16.20 -0.76 5.25
CA PHE A 47 -14.75 -0.86 5.44
C PHE A 47 -14.06 -1.57 4.27
N LEU A 48 -14.53 -2.75 3.86
CA LEU A 48 -13.94 -3.51 2.75
C LEU A 48 -14.06 -2.78 1.42
N PHE A 49 -15.17 -2.08 1.18
CA PHE A 49 -15.35 -1.22 0.02
C PHE A 49 -14.32 -0.07 0.01
N ALA A 50 -14.11 0.58 1.16
CA ALA A 50 -13.10 1.62 1.31
C ALA A 50 -11.68 1.07 1.06
N VAL A 51 -11.39 -0.13 1.54
CA VAL A 51 -10.11 -0.82 1.30
C VAL A 51 -9.91 -1.11 -0.19
N ALA A 52 -10.94 -1.58 -0.89
CA ALA A 52 -10.88 -1.80 -2.34
C ALA A 52 -10.60 -0.50 -3.09
N ALA A 53 -11.35 0.57 -2.77
CA ALA A 53 -11.15 1.90 -3.35
C ALA A 53 -9.73 2.44 -3.09
N GLY A 54 -9.26 2.36 -1.84
CA GLY A 54 -7.93 2.79 -1.44
C GLY A 54 -6.81 2.00 -2.10
N THR A 55 -7.03 0.72 -2.43
CA THR A 55 -6.07 -0.11 -3.17
C THR A 55 -5.94 0.34 -4.62
N VAL A 56 -7.06 0.62 -5.29
CA VAL A 56 -7.08 1.10 -6.67
C VAL A 56 -6.43 2.49 -6.78
N ILE A 57 -6.76 3.39 -5.86
CA ILE A 57 -6.26 4.78 -5.86
C ILE A 57 -4.81 4.85 -5.37
N GLY A 58 -4.43 3.99 -4.42
CA GLY A 58 -3.10 4.02 -3.79
C GLY A 58 -1.94 3.81 -4.75
N GLY A 59 -2.13 3.02 -5.82
CA GLY A 59 -1.12 2.80 -6.85
C GLY A 59 -0.73 4.11 -7.57
N PRO A 60 -1.67 4.75 -8.30
CA PRO A 60 -1.43 6.03 -8.97
C PRO A 60 -0.96 7.15 -8.03
N VAL A 61 -1.44 7.18 -6.78
CA VAL A 61 -0.99 8.17 -5.78
C VAL A 61 0.48 7.96 -5.41
N GLY A 62 0.89 6.70 -5.21
CA GLY A 62 2.30 6.31 -4.98
C GLY A 62 3.23 6.71 -6.12
N ASP A 63 2.75 6.61 -7.36
CA ASP A 63 3.53 7.02 -8.55
C ASP A 63 3.67 8.55 -8.69
N LYS A 64 2.72 9.33 -8.19
CA LYS A 64 2.71 10.80 -8.31
C LYS A 64 3.44 11.51 -7.16
N ILE A 65 3.15 11.12 -5.92
CA ILE A 65 3.63 11.80 -4.71
C ILE A 65 4.99 11.23 -4.25
N GLY A 66 5.33 10.03 -4.71
CA GLY A 66 6.51 9.30 -4.31
C GLY A 66 6.18 8.20 -3.30
N ARG A 67 6.77 7.03 -3.52
CA ARG A 67 6.46 5.81 -2.78
C ARG A 67 6.75 5.96 -1.27
N LYS A 68 7.90 6.53 -0.89
CA LYS A 68 8.28 6.74 0.52
C LYS A 68 7.25 7.60 1.28
N TYR A 69 6.80 8.72 0.68
CA TYR A 69 5.81 9.61 1.29
C TYR A 69 4.45 8.94 1.45
N VAL A 70 4.02 8.13 0.46
CA VAL A 70 2.77 7.37 0.58
C VAL A 70 2.88 6.30 1.66
N ILE A 71 4.00 5.59 1.78
CA ILE A 71 4.21 4.64 2.90
C ILE A 71 4.06 5.35 4.25
N TRP A 72 4.68 6.53 4.37
CA TRP A 72 4.64 7.31 5.61
C TRP A 72 3.23 7.82 5.93
N GLY A 73 2.58 8.46 4.97
CA GLY A 73 1.22 8.98 5.13
C GLY A 73 0.18 7.89 5.37
N SER A 74 0.34 6.72 4.75
CA SER A 74 -0.65 5.65 4.83
C SER A 74 -0.54 4.80 6.09
N ILE A 75 0.67 4.63 6.64
CA ILE A 75 0.86 3.88 7.90
C ILE A 75 0.89 4.83 9.09
N LEU A 76 1.74 5.85 9.09
CA LEU A 76 1.81 6.76 10.23
C LEU A 76 0.62 7.74 10.26
N GLY A 77 0.21 8.27 9.09
CA GLY A 77 -0.88 9.24 9.01
C GLY A 77 -2.25 8.67 9.39
N VAL A 78 -2.42 7.34 9.39
CA VAL A 78 -3.66 6.69 9.87
C VAL A 78 -3.72 6.56 11.39
N ALA A 79 -2.58 6.65 12.08
CA ALA A 79 -2.45 6.47 13.53
C ALA A 79 -3.42 7.29 14.40
N PRO A 80 -3.65 8.61 14.17
CA PRO A 80 -4.61 9.35 14.98
C PRO A 80 -6.03 8.75 14.88
N PHE A 81 -6.44 8.27 13.70
CA PHE A 81 -7.75 7.68 13.51
C PHE A 81 -7.86 6.31 14.20
N THR A 82 -6.81 5.49 14.13
CA THR A 82 -6.79 4.19 14.80
C THR A 82 -6.76 4.32 16.32
N LEU A 83 -6.06 5.32 16.85
CA LEU A 83 -6.01 5.63 18.29
C LEU A 83 -7.35 6.10 18.85
N VAL A 84 -8.11 6.88 18.08
CA VAL A 84 -9.42 7.40 18.51
C VAL A 84 -10.52 6.33 18.42
N LEU A 85 -10.42 5.39 17.48
CA LEU A 85 -11.47 4.41 17.19
C LEU A 85 -11.97 3.57 18.41
N PRO A 86 -11.11 3.06 19.32
CA PRO A 86 -11.57 2.33 20.50
C PRO A 86 -12.43 3.16 21.46
N TYR A 87 -12.33 4.50 21.39
CA TYR A 87 -13.03 5.44 22.27
C TYR A 87 -14.19 6.15 21.57
N ALA A 88 -14.33 5.99 20.25
CA ALA A 88 -15.37 6.62 19.46
C ALA A 88 -16.78 6.06 19.74
N THR A 89 -17.79 6.88 19.47
CA THR A 89 -19.21 6.48 19.45
C THR A 89 -19.54 5.69 18.17
N LEU A 90 -20.72 5.09 18.09
CA LEU A 90 -21.11 4.26 16.95
C LEU A 90 -21.02 5.00 15.61
N TYR A 91 -21.58 6.22 15.55
CA TYR A 91 -21.57 7.06 14.35
C TYR A 91 -20.13 7.32 13.86
N TRP A 92 -19.25 7.73 14.77
CA TRP A 92 -17.84 8.00 14.44
C TRP A 92 -17.06 6.74 14.12
N THR A 93 -17.38 5.60 14.74
CA THR A 93 -16.71 4.32 14.47
C THR A 93 -16.85 3.92 13.00
N GLY A 94 -18.04 4.04 12.43
CA GLY A 94 -18.27 3.79 10.99
C GLY A 94 -17.41 4.68 10.11
N ILE A 95 -17.46 6.01 10.32
CA ILE A 95 -16.67 6.99 9.55
C ILE A 95 -15.17 6.72 9.67
N LEU A 96 -14.67 6.52 10.89
CA LEU A 96 -13.26 6.24 11.17
C LEU A 96 -12.82 4.96 10.44
N THR A 97 -13.61 3.88 10.50
CA THR A 97 -13.23 2.65 9.79
C THR A 97 -13.12 2.83 8.29
N VAL A 98 -14.03 3.59 7.66
CA VAL A 98 -13.95 3.89 6.23
C VAL A 98 -12.67 4.66 5.89
N ILE A 99 -12.36 5.71 6.65
CA ILE A 99 -11.14 6.52 6.47
C ILE A 99 -9.89 5.64 6.66
N ILE A 100 -9.86 4.85 7.73
CA ILE A 100 -8.74 3.97 8.05
C ILE A 100 -8.55 2.93 6.94
N GLY A 101 -9.62 2.25 6.52
CA GLY A 101 -9.56 1.25 5.45
C GLY A 101 -9.04 1.84 4.14
N PHE A 102 -9.52 3.03 3.77
CA PHE A 102 -9.08 3.73 2.57
C PHE A 102 -7.58 4.10 2.59
N ILE A 103 -7.13 4.77 3.66
CA ILE A 103 -5.76 5.23 3.80
C ILE A 103 -4.81 4.03 3.87
N LEU A 104 -5.10 3.08 4.76
CA LEU A 104 -4.21 1.97 5.09
C LEU A 104 -4.09 0.98 3.92
N ALA A 105 -5.13 0.85 3.08
CA ALA A 105 -5.08 0.06 1.85
C ALA A 105 -3.98 0.49 0.88
N SER A 106 -3.79 1.79 0.69
CA SER A 106 -2.79 2.35 -0.25
C SER A 106 -1.33 2.00 0.11
N ALA A 107 -1.04 1.68 1.37
CA ALA A 107 0.31 1.38 1.82
C ALA A 107 0.92 0.14 1.13
N PHE A 108 0.13 -0.88 0.78
CA PHE A 108 0.71 -2.14 0.28
C PHE A 108 1.28 -1.98 -1.14
N SER A 109 0.55 -1.31 -2.03
CA SER A 109 1.02 -1.03 -3.38
C SER A 109 2.27 -0.13 -3.36
N ALA A 110 2.35 0.83 -2.44
CA ALA A 110 3.54 1.66 -2.25
C ALA A 110 4.74 0.84 -1.75
N ILE A 111 4.56 0.03 -0.70
CA ILE A 111 5.62 -0.82 -0.13
C ILE A 111 6.17 -1.82 -1.14
N LEU A 112 5.28 -2.54 -1.84
CA LEU A 112 5.68 -3.58 -2.78
C LEU A 112 6.55 -3.01 -3.90
N VAL A 113 6.10 -1.91 -4.52
CA VAL A 113 6.85 -1.28 -5.61
C VAL A 113 8.14 -0.67 -5.10
N TYR A 114 8.13 -0.02 -3.94
CA TYR A 114 9.35 0.50 -3.31
C TYR A 114 10.39 -0.61 -3.05
N ALA A 115 9.95 -1.78 -2.59
CA ALA A 115 10.83 -2.93 -2.39
C ALA A 115 11.39 -3.47 -3.72
N GLN A 116 10.59 -3.49 -4.78
CA GLN A 116 11.03 -3.89 -6.12
C GLN A 116 12.05 -2.90 -6.70
N GLU A 117 11.86 -1.60 -6.47
CA GLU A 117 12.79 -0.54 -6.86
C GLU A 117 14.11 -0.63 -6.08
N LEU A 118 14.06 -1.04 -4.82
CA LEU A 118 15.26 -1.24 -3.99
C LEU A 118 16.11 -2.43 -4.47
N LEU A 119 15.51 -3.43 -5.13
CA LEU A 119 16.17 -4.66 -5.60
C LEU A 119 15.75 -5.02 -7.05
N PRO A 120 16.09 -4.21 -8.06
CA PRO A 120 15.54 -4.31 -9.42
C PRO A 120 15.95 -5.59 -10.17
N GLY A 121 17.00 -6.29 -9.71
CA GLY A 121 17.42 -7.58 -10.27
C GLY A 121 16.67 -8.80 -9.72
N ARG A 122 15.78 -8.63 -8.73
CA ARG A 122 15.12 -9.74 -8.00
C ARG A 122 13.63 -9.51 -7.79
N ILE A 123 12.95 -8.89 -8.75
CA ILE A 123 11.54 -8.48 -8.67
C ILE A 123 10.61 -9.66 -8.31
N GLY A 124 10.82 -10.84 -8.91
CA GLY A 124 10.04 -12.04 -8.61
C GLY A 124 10.20 -12.53 -7.16
N MET A 125 11.45 -12.58 -6.66
CA MET A 125 11.76 -12.95 -5.27
C MET A 125 11.15 -11.96 -4.28
N VAL A 126 11.30 -10.66 -4.54
CA VAL A 126 10.73 -9.60 -3.68
C VAL A 126 9.20 -9.70 -3.67
N SER A 127 8.57 -9.88 -4.82
CA SER A 127 7.12 -10.01 -4.90
C SER A 127 6.62 -11.23 -4.14
N GLY A 128 7.26 -12.39 -4.32
CA GLY A 128 6.93 -13.61 -3.60
C GLY A 128 7.07 -13.46 -2.08
N LEU A 129 8.18 -12.88 -1.61
CA LEU A 129 8.40 -12.62 -0.18
C LEU A 129 7.32 -11.69 0.41
N PHE A 130 7.02 -10.58 -0.27
CA PHE A 130 6.12 -9.56 0.25
C PHE A 130 4.65 -10.02 0.22
N PHE A 131 4.20 -10.66 -0.86
CA PHE A 131 2.86 -11.24 -0.92
C PHE A 131 2.71 -12.41 0.07
N GLY A 132 3.69 -13.31 0.14
CA GLY A 132 3.68 -14.43 1.07
C GLY A 132 3.65 -13.96 2.52
N PHE A 133 4.48 -12.98 2.88
CA PHE A 133 4.50 -12.40 4.22
C PHE A 133 3.20 -11.64 4.54
N ALA A 134 2.67 -10.87 3.58
CA ALA A 134 1.40 -10.15 3.74
C ALA A 134 0.22 -11.09 4.04
N PHE A 135 0.01 -12.11 3.20
CA PHE A 135 -1.07 -13.07 3.40
C PHE A 135 -0.85 -13.93 4.65
N GLY A 136 0.40 -14.34 4.90
CA GLY A 136 0.78 -15.05 6.11
C GLY A 136 0.47 -14.27 7.39
N MET A 137 0.83 -12.99 7.43
CA MET A 137 0.52 -12.11 8.57
C MET A 137 -0.96 -11.78 8.70
N GLY A 138 -1.72 -11.77 7.60
CA GLY A 138 -3.18 -11.64 7.65
C GLY A 138 -3.83 -12.82 8.37
N GLY A 139 -3.45 -14.05 8.03
CA GLY A 139 -3.96 -15.27 8.68
C GLY A 139 -3.44 -15.44 10.11
N LEU A 140 -2.13 -15.27 10.31
CA LEU A 140 -1.50 -15.35 11.63
C LEU A 140 -2.04 -14.28 12.57
N GLY A 141 -2.20 -13.05 12.08
CA GLY A 141 -2.78 -11.95 12.83
C GLY A 141 -4.20 -12.25 13.28
N ALA A 142 -5.03 -12.80 12.41
CA ALA A 142 -6.37 -13.25 12.81
C ALA A 142 -6.29 -14.28 13.94
N ALA A 143 -5.52 -15.37 13.76
CA ALA A 143 -5.40 -16.42 14.78
C ALA A 143 -4.90 -15.90 16.14
N VAL A 144 -3.82 -15.11 16.15
CA VAL A 144 -3.22 -14.56 17.38
C VAL A 144 -4.18 -13.58 18.08
N LEU A 145 -4.81 -12.69 17.32
CA LEU A 145 -5.77 -11.73 17.89
C LEU A 145 -7.03 -12.42 18.40
N GLY A 146 -7.46 -13.52 17.77
CA GLY A 146 -8.54 -14.39 18.25
C GLY A 146 -8.23 -14.99 19.62
N LEU A 147 -7.05 -15.58 19.78
CA LEU A 147 -6.62 -16.10 21.09
C LEU A 147 -6.63 -15.01 22.17
N ILE A 148 -6.15 -13.80 21.83
CA ILE A 148 -6.20 -12.67 22.77
C ILE A 148 -7.65 -12.29 23.08
N ALA A 149 -8.53 -12.25 22.07
CA ALA A 149 -9.95 -11.91 22.26
C ALA A 149 -10.65 -12.92 23.18
N ASP A 150 -10.39 -14.22 22.99
CA ASP A 150 -11.02 -15.30 23.74
C ASP A 150 -10.55 -15.34 25.20
N HIS A 151 -9.28 -15.06 25.47
CA HIS A 151 -8.74 -15.05 26.84
C HIS A 151 -8.94 -13.73 27.59
N THR A 152 -9.12 -12.62 26.89
CA THR A 152 -9.20 -11.28 27.51
C THR A 152 -10.50 -10.57 27.15
N SER A 153 -10.53 -9.88 26.01
CA SER A 153 -11.73 -9.28 25.43
C SER A 153 -11.42 -8.70 24.05
N ILE A 154 -12.45 -8.54 23.22
CA ILE A 154 -12.30 -7.86 21.93
C ILE A 154 -11.91 -6.37 22.07
N TYR A 155 -12.28 -5.74 23.19
CA TYR A 155 -11.91 -4.36 23.48
C TYR A 155 -10.40 -4.19 23.65
N LEU A 156 -9.75 -5.14 24.31
CA LEU A 156 -8.29 -5.13 24.47
C LEU A 156 -7.60 -5.27 23.11
N VAL A 157 -8.07 -6.19 22.26
CA VAL A 157 -7.56 -6.37 20.89
C VAL A 157 -7.59 -5.06 20.12
N TYR A 158 -8.72 -4.34 20.14
CA TYR A 158 -8.85 -3.05 19.47
C TYR A 158 -7.94 -1.97 20.06
N LYS A 159 -7.76 -1.94 21.39
CA LYS A 159 -6.81 -1.02 22.04
C LYS A 159 -5.37 -1.32 21.65
N ILE A 160 -4.96 -2.59 21.60
CA ILE A 160 -3.59 -2.98 21.19
C ILE A 160 -3.37 -2.64 19.71
N CYS A 161 -4.32 -3.01 18.85
CA CYS A 161 -4.22 -2.77 17.41
C CYS A 161 -4.18 -1.28 17.08
N ALA A 162 -4.84 -0.43 17.87
CA ALA A 162 -4.83 1.01 17.69
C ALA A 162 -3.42 1.63 17.68
N PHE A 163 -2.45 1.03 18.38
CA PHE A 163 -1.06 1.49 18.41
C PHE A 163 -0.19 0.95 17.28
N LEU A 164 -0.60 -0.12 16.58
CA LEU A 164 0.21 -0.74 15.52
C LEU A 164 0.69 0.28 14.47
N PRO A 165 -0.17 1.18 13.94
CA PRO A 165 0.25 2.11 12.89
C PRO A 165 1.32 3.12 13.33
N LEU A 166 1.59 3.27 14.64
CA LEU A 166 2.73 4.06 15.12
C LEU A 166 4.08 3.49 14.68
N LEU A 167 4.15 2.20 14.33
CA LEU A 167 5.32 1.60 13.68
C LEU A 167 5.65 2.26 12.33
N GLY A 168 4.71 3.04 11.76
CA GLY A 168 4.97 3.94 10.63
C GLY A 168 6.09 4.95 10.86
N ILE A 169 6.49 5.23 12.11
CA ILE A 169 7.68 6.06 12.40
C ILE A 169 8.94 5.42 11.80
N LEU A 170 9.00 4.09 11.70
CA LEU A 170 10.15 3.37 11.13
C LEU A 170 10.40 3.69 9.65
N THR A 171 9.44 4.27 8.94
CA THR A 171 9.63 4.77 7.56
C THR A 171 10.75 5.80 7.46
N ILE A 172 11.15 6.46 8.57
CA ILE A 172 12.32 7.36 8.61
C ILE A 172 13.62 6.65 8.23
N PHE A 173 13.73 5.34 8.49
CA PHE A 173 14.90 4.52 8.15
C PHE A 173 14.91 4.06 6.69
N LEU A 174 13.90 4.41 5.89
CA LEU A 174 13.87 4.09 4.47
C LEU A 174 14.73 5.09 3.67
N PRO A 175 15.64 4.62 2.80
CA PRO A 175 16.46 5.50 1.99
C PRO A 175 15.61 6.29 0.98
N ASP A 176 16.03 7.51 0.69
CA ASP A 176 15.46 8.26 -0.43
C ASP A 176 15.98 7.66 -1.73
N ILE A 177 15.05 7.08 -2.51
CA ILE A 177 15.36 6.56 -3.84
C ILE A 177 15.23 7.74 -4.79
N ASP A 178 16.22 8.64 -4.75
CA ASP A 178 16.23 9.83 -5.60
C ASP A 178 16.31 9.47 -7.09
N ILE A 179 15.62 10.30 -7.86
CA ILE A 179 15.29 10.13 -9.27
C ILE A 179 16.57 10.02 -10.12
N LYS A 180 16.96 8.80 -10.45
CA LYS A 180 17.68 8.46 -11.70
C LYS A 180 16.76 7.65 -12.63
N HIS A 181 15.48 8.06 -12.65
CA HIS A 181 14.30 7.25 -12.98
C HIS A 181 13.67 7.61 -14.33
N ASP A 182 14.50 7.88 -15.35
CA ASP A 182 14.05 7.99 -16.74
C ASP A 182 14.39 6.74 -17.56
N LEU A 183 15.55 6.13 -17.32
CA LEU A 183 16.00 4.99 -18.14
C LEU A 183 15.31 3.66 -17.77
N TRP A 184 14.99 3.43 -16.50
CA TRP A 184 14.32 2.19 -16.08
C TRP A 184 12.80 2.21 -16.39
N ARG A 185 12.13 3.37 -16.24
CA ARG A 185 10.72 3.53 -16.66
C ARG A 185 10.52 3.31 -18.16
N LEU A 186 11.45 3.77 -19.00
CA LEU A 186 11.45 3.44 -20.43
C LEU A 186 11.64 1.93 -20.66
N LYS A 187 12.56 1.29 -19.94
CA LYS A 187 12.88 -0.14 -20.13
C LYS A 187 11.74 -1.06 -19.69
N VAL A 188 11.04 -0.76 -18.59
CA VAL A 188 9.89 -1.55 -18.12
C VAL A 188 8.63 -1.30 -18.97
N ARG A 189 8.40 -0.07 -19.43
CA ARG A 189 7.29 0.25 -20.34
C ARG A 189 7.50 -0.36 -21.73
N PHE A 190 8.74 -0.44 -22.21
CA PHE A 190 9.11 -1.23 -23.39
C PHE A 190 8.85 -2.72 -23.17
N ASN A 191 9.33 -3.30 -22.07
CA ASN A 191 9.22 -4.74 -21.85
C ASN A 191 7.76 -5.21 -21.65
N ARG A 192 6.89 -4.35 -21.10
CA ARG A 192 5.44 -4.64 -20.95
C ARG A 192 4.66 -4.50 -22.27
N LEU A 193 5.14 -3.69 -23.22
CA LEU A 193 4.54 -3.59 -24.56
C LEU A 193 4.80 -4.84 -25.42
N TYR A 194 5.97 -5.48 -25.24
CA TYR A 194 6.36 -6.68 -26.01
C TYR A 194 5.60 -7.95 -25.61
N ILE A 195 5.06 -8.04 -24.39
CA ILE A 195 4.45 -9.28 -23.85
C ILE A 195 2.93 -9.33 -24.09
N LEU A 196 2.27 -8.20 -24.39
CA LEU A 196 0.81 -8.07 -24.46
C LEU A 196 0.26 -7.75 -25.85
N MET A 197 1.10 -7.64 -26.88
CA MET A 197 0.67 -7.23 -28.23
C MET A 197 0.62 -8.42 -29.20
N PRO A 198 -0.52 -8.69 -29.87
CA PRO A 198 -0.57 -9.64 -30.98
C PRO A 198 0.34 -9.15 -32.12
N SER A 199 1.03 -10.10 -32.77
CA SER A 199 2.19 -9.89 -33.66
C SER A 199 2.00 -8.85 -34.77
N CYS A 200 0.77 -8.54 -35.18
CA CYS A 200 0.48 -7.54 -36.21
C CYS A 200 0.63 -6.07 -35.74
N PHE A 201 0.54 -5.78 -34.44
CA PHE A 201 0.48 -4.39 -33.96
C PHE A 201 1.86 -3.77 -33.66
N VAL A 202 2.91 -4.59 -33.61
CA VAL A 202 4.28 -4.18 -33.24
C VAL A 202 4.94 -3.32 -34.34
N HIS A 203 4.64 -3.58 -35.62
CA HIS A 203 5.21 -2.81 -36.74
C HIS A 203 4.64 -1.39 -36.87
N LEU A 204 3.35 -1.19 -36.56
CA LEU A 204 2.71 0.11 -36.70
C LEU A 204 3.16 1.11 -35.62
N ILE A 205 3.50 0.62 -34.43
CA ILE A 205 3.97 1.47 -33.30
C ILE A 205 5.47 1.77 -33.41
N LEU A 206 6.29 0.88 -33.96
CA LEU A 206 7.72 1.12 -34.21
C LEU A 206 7.94 2.32 -35.15
N ILE A 207 7.07 2.51 -36.15
CA ILE A 207 7.15 3.64 -37.07
C ILE A 207 6.81 4.97 -36.36
N THR A 208 5.78 4.97 -35.50
CA THR A 208 5.36 6.17 -34.75
C THR A 208 6.32 6.52 -33.60
N PHE A 209 6.94 5.52 -32.96
CA PHE A 209 7.93 5.73 -31.90
C PHE A 209 9.30 6.17 -32.44
N THR A 210 9.71 5.69 -33.62
CA THR A 210 10.95 6.16 -34.26
C THR A 210 10.88 7.66 -34.58
N PHE A 211 9.71 8.15 -35.00
CA PHE A 211 9.48 9.58 -35.23
C PHE A 211 9.52 10.43 -33.96
N ARG A 212 8.97 9.94 -32.84
CA ARG A 212 8.96 10.67 -31.56
C ARG A 212 10.31 10.63 -30.84
N ALA A 213 11.07 9.54 -31.01
CA ALA A 213 12.44 9.41 -30.52
C ALA A 213 13.42 10.29 -31.30
N LEU A 214 13.28 10.41 -32.63
CA LEU A 214 14.08 11.34 -33.43
C LEU A 214 13.84 12.82 -33.03
N PHE A 215 12.61 13.17 -32.69
CA PHE A 215 12.27 14.54 -32.24
C PHE A 215 12.86 14.86 -30.85
N ALA A 216 12.84 13.90 -29.92
CA ALA A 216 13.47 14.05 -28.62
C ALA A 216 15.02 14.10 -28.71
N PHE A 217 15.62 13.36 -29.65
CA PHE A 217 17.07 13.35 -29.89
C PHE A 217 17.58 14.67 -30.50
N ARG A 218 16.78 15.32 -31.36
CA ARG A 218 17.10 16.62 -31.95
C ARG A 218 17.07 17.77 -30.93
N SER A 219 16.17 17.72 -29.95
CA SER A 219 16.13 18.69 -28.84
C SER A 219 17.31 18.53 -27.88
N TYR A 220 17.83 17.31 -27.69
CA TYR A 220 18.96 17.04 -26.82
C TYR A 220 20.30 17.51 -27.41
N LEU A 221 20.46 17.44 -28.73
CA LEU A 221 21.61 18.01 -29.44
C LEU A 221 21.62 19.54 -29.45
N PHE A 222 20.46 20.20 -29.41
CA PHE A 222 20.35 21.66 -29.39
C PHE A 222 20.73 22.29 -28.04
N ILE A 223 20.48 21.59 -26.92
CA ILE A 223 20.83 22.07 -25.57
C ILE A 223 22.34 21.94 -25.30
N LYS A 224 23.01 20.96 -25.91
CA LYS A 224 24.46 20.74 -25.70
C LYS A 224 25.36 21.74 -26.46
N HIS A 225 24.83 22.46 -27.46
CA HIS A 225 25.63 23.40 -28.24
C HIS A 225 25.63 24.84 -27.69
N ASN A 226 24.64 25.23 -26.86
CA ASN A 226 24.52 26.58 -26.29
C ASN A 226 25.21 26.77 -24.92
N HIS A 227 25.96 25.79 -24.44
CA HIS A 227 26.75 25.90 -23.19
C HIS A 227 28.26 26.05 -23.45
N PHE A 228 28.66 26.39 -24.68
CA PHE A 228 30.07 26.56 -25.07
C PHE A 228 30.33 27.79 -25.97
N LEU A 229 29.51 28.84 -25.84
CA LEU A 229 29.80 30.21 -26.29
C LEU A 229 29.36 31.18 -25.20
#